data_AF-A0A1N6IL31-F1
#
_entry.id   AF-A0A1N6IL31-F1
#
_cell.length_a   1.000
_cell.length_b   1.000
_cell.length_c   1.000
_cell.angle_alpha   90.00
_cell.angle_beta   90.00
_cell.angle_gamma   90.00
#
_symmetry.space_group_name_H-M   'P 1'
#
loop_
_entity.id
_entity.type
_entity.pdbx_description
1 polymer ?
#
loop_
_entity_poly.entity_id
_entity_poly.type
_entity_poly.pdbx_seq_one_letter_code
_entity_poly.pdbx_strand_id
1 'polypeptide(L)'
;MLVLLFLFNPVLRSLRSLQQASTLNNVQRKLGCARASLGSLSEAVEVFEPERLRGIIESLAAEVKPVRDVRGGHLAHALTAVDGSVVKTLKTIAEAAFMNDKNGGSHSGWRLHTHFAIDRHVPTRIEVSAAANSGHNDEKNRLRAALQSDHCYVLDRWYAQFTLWNDIVAAGSSYVCRIRDNSNLNAVIEERPVSATAAAADVLRDFIVDLGAAKKPDERPAHRVRVILVKTTPHTKRGGRKGGTAGPPSDGVLRIATNLLDVPAEVIADIYRHRWTIELFFRFFKHVLGCRHLLSTHPKGIEIQAYCAIIACLLISLWTGRKPTLRSYEMICLYFAGWASLEELLDHISKLKSEET
;
A
#
# COMPACT_ATOMS: atom_id res chain seq x y z
N MET A 1 -4.86 -22.42 -2.20
CA MET A 1 -5.04 -23.02 -0.86
C MET A 1 -3.73 -23.25 -0.11
N LEU A 2 -2.76 -24.02 -0.61
CA LEU A 2 -1.47 -24.23 0.10
C LEU A 2 -0.70 -22.93 0.41
N VAL A 3 -0.76 -21.92 -0.47
CA VAL A 3 -0.17 -20.61 -0.19
C VAL A 3 -0.87 -19.91 0.99
N LEU A 4 -2.20 -20.01 1.12
CA LEU A 4 -2.93 -19.48 2.28
C LEU A 4 -2.56 -20.24 3.55
N LEU A 5 -2.36 -21.57 3.48
CA LEU A 5 -1.84 -22.34 4.62
C LEU A 5 -0.47 -21.81 5.07
N PHE A 6 0.43 -21.50 4.13
CA PHE A 6 1.71 -20.85 4.45
C PHE A 6 1.52 -19.51 5.17
N LEU A 7 0.58 -18.68 4.70
CA LEU A 7 0.33 -17.36 5.28
C LEU A 7 -0.30 -17.41 6.68
N PHE A 8 -1.04 -18.47 7.02
CA PHE A 8 -1.67 -18.63 8.34
C PHE A 8 -0.95 -19.65 9.24
N ASN A 9 0.23 -20.13 8.84
CA ASN A 9 1.00 -21.09 9.62
C ASN A 9 2.47 -20.66 9.73
N PRO A 10 2.86 -20.01 10.86
CA PRO A 10 4.21 -19.47 11.04
C PRO A 10 5.32 -20.55 11.12
N VAL A 11 4.94 -21.83 11.24
CA VAL A 11 5.87 -22.98 11.21
C VAL A 11 6.31 -23.30 9.77
N LEU A 12 5.42 -23.09 8.79
CA LEU A 12 5.71 -23.39 7.38
C LEU A 12 6.42 -22.20 6.74
N ARG A 13 7.72 -22.35 6.47
CA ARG A 13 8.58 -21.24 6.01
C ARG A 13 9.16 -21.42 4.61
N SER A 14 8.83 -22.50 3.91
CA SER A 14 9.39 -22.80 2.60
C SER A 14 8.47 -23.67 1.72
N LEU A 15 8.74 -23.71 0.42
CA LEU A 15 8.05 -24.60 -0.52
C LEU A 15 8.22 -26.08 -0.13
N ARG A 16 9.38 -26.47 0.42
CA ARG A 16 9.63 -27.82 0.94
C ARG A 16 8.77 -28.12 2.18
N SER A 17 8.59 -27.16 3.08
CA SER A 17 7.69 -27.33 4.22
C SER A 17 6.22 -27.48 3.79
N LEU A 18 5.79 -26.76 2.75
CA LEU A 18 4.45 -26.93 2.16
C LEU A 18 4.27 -28.29 1.50
N GLN A 19 5.28 -28.76 0.78
CA GLN A 19 5.30 -30.10 0.19
C GLN A 19 5.12 -31.18 1.28
N GLN A 20 5.87 -31.09 2.38
CA GLN A 20 5.73 -32.01 3.51
C GLN A 20 4.38 -31.87 4.21
N ALA A 21 3.88 -30.65 4.44
CA ALA A 21 2.57 -30.44 5.02
C ALA A 21 1.45 -31.05 4.16
N SER A 22 1.58 -31.03 2.83
CA SER A 22 0.60 -31.62 1.91
C SER A 22 0.48 -33.15 2.01
N THR A 23 1.40 -33.85 2.68
CA THR A 23 1.30 -35.30 2.91
C THR A 23 0.45 -35.65 4.14
N LEU A 24 0.16 -34.67 5.01
CA LEU A 24 -0.58 -34.91 6.24
C LEU A 24 -2.07 -35.07 5.94
N ASN A 25 -2.67 -36.17 6.42
CA ASN A 25 -4.10 -36.46 6.24
C ASN A 25 -5.01 -35.29 6.68
N ASN A 26 -4.66 -34.62 7.78
CA ASN A 26 -5.41 -33.47 8.28
C ASN A 26 -5.34 -32.26 7.33
N VAL A 27 -4.20 -32.02 6.70
CA VAL A 27 -4.04 -30.92 5.74
C VAL A 27 -4.85 -31.22 4.48
N GLN A 28 -4.74 -32.42 3.94
CA GLN A 28 -5.50 -32.84 2.75
C GLN A 28 -7.00 -32.74 2.97
N ARG A 29 -7.49 -33.25 4.12
CA ARG A 29 -8.90 -33.17 4.51
C ARG A 29 -9.40 -31.73 4.67
N LYS A 30 -8.64 -30.87 5.37
CA LYS A 30 -9.06 -29.48 5.62
C LYS A 30 -9.00 -28.59 4.38
N LEU A 31 -8.01 -28.81 3.51
CA LEU A 31 -7.81 -27.99 2.32
C LEU A 31 -8.46 -28.56 1.05
N GLY A 32 -8.98 -29.79 1.11
CA GLY A 32 -9.52 -30.50 -0.06
C GLY A 32 -8.48 -30.73 -1.16
N CYS A 33 -7.20 -30.89 -0.82
CA CYS A 33 -6.12 -31.06 -1.79
C CYS A 33 -5.41 -32.40 -1.64
N ALA A 34 -4.96 -32.97 -2.76
CA ALA A 34 -4.06 -34.13 -2.74
C ALA A 34 -2.64 -33.73 -2.32
N ARG A 35 -1.79 -34.75 -2.08
CA ARG A 35 -0.35 -34.56 -1.91
C ARG A 35 0.23 -33.81 -3.11
N ALA A 36 1.04 -32.79 -2.85
CA ALA A 36 1.82 -32.12 -3.87
C ALA A 36 3.28 -32.60 -3.86
N SER A 37 3.86 -32.81 -5.03
CA SER A 37 5.30 -33.01 -5.18
C SER A 37 6.03 -31.67 -5.23
N LEU A 38 7.35 -31.65 -4.98
CA LEU A 38 8.13 -30.42 -5.10
C LEU A 38 8.16 -29.91 -6.55
N GLY A 39 8.28 -30.82 -7.52
CA GLY A 39 8.21 -30.49 -8.95
C GLY A 39 6.88 -29.84 -9.31
N SER A 40 5.77 -30.45 -8.91
CA SER A 40 4.43 -29.91 -9.17
C SER A 40 4.21 -28.53 -8.55
N LEU A 41 4.73 -28.28 -7.34
CA LEU A 41 4.65 -26.93 -6.72
C LEU A 41 5.53 -25.91 -7.45
N SER A 42 6.66 -26.34 -8.00
CA SER A 42 7.55 -25.48 -8.79
C SER A 42 6.92 -25.12 -10.15
N GLU A 43 6.34 -26.11 -10.83
CA GLU A 43 5.70 -25.96 -12.14
C GLU A 43 4.32 -25.29 -12.07
N ALA A 44 3.71 -25.26 -10.87
CA ALA A 44 2.41 -24.63 -10.65
C ALA A 44 2.34 -23.18 -11.18
N VAL A 45 3.45 -22.43 -11.14
CA VAL A 45 3.49 -21.05 -11.66
C VAL A 45 3.32 -20.93 -13.17
N GLU A 46 3.53 -22.02 -13.92
CA GLU A 46 3.27 -22.09 -15.36
C GLU A 46 1.79 -22.34 -15.67
N VAL A 47 1.10 -23.04 -14.77
CA VAL A 47 -0.30 -23.46 -14.95
C VAL A 47 -1.28 -22.45 -14.35
N PHE A 48 -0.99 -21.89 -13.18
CA PHE A 48 -1.90 -20.97 -12.49
C PHE A 48 -1.71 -19.54 -12.96
N GLU A 49 -2.77 -18.98 -13.54
CA GLU A 49 -2.86 -17.58 -13.93
C GLU A 49 -3.19 -16.72 -12.68
N PRO A 50 -2.27 -15.84 -12.24
CA PRO A 50 -2.49 -15.01 -11.05
C PRO A 50 -3.73 -14.13 -11.17
N GLU A 51 -4.06 -13.71 -12.39
CA GLU A 51 -5.19 -12.85 -12.73
C GLU A 51 -6.55 -13.39 -12.27
N ARG A 52 -6.71 -14.71 -12.19
CA ARG A 52 -7.94 -15.35 -11.68
C ARG A 52 -8.20 -15.03 -10.21
N LEU A 53 -7.16 -14.69 -9.45
CA LEU A 53 -7.31 -14.28 -8.05
C LEU A 53 -7.82 -12.85 -7.92
N ARG A 54 -7.71 -12.01 -8.96
CA ARG A 54 -8.22 -10.62 -8.90
C ARG A 54 -9.72 -10.58 -8.73
N GLY A 55 -10.47 -11.40 -9.46
CA GLY A 55 -11.93 -11.48 -9.29
C GLY A 55 -12.36 -11.90 -7.88
N ILE A 56 -11.58 -12.79 -7.24
CA ILE A 56 -11.81 -13.17 -5.83
C ILE A 56 -11.52 -11.98 -4.90
N ILE A 57 -10.41 -11.27 -5.13
CA ILE A 57 -10.04 -10.07 -4.36
C ILE A 57 -11.12 -9.01 -4.50
N GLU A 58 -11.60 -8.74 -5.71
CA GLU A 58 -12.65 -7.75 -5.99
C GLU A 58 -13.95 -8.12 -5.28
N SER A 59 -14.38 -9.38 -5.37
CA SER A 59 -15.57 -9.88 -4.67
C SER A 59 -15.45 -9.69 -3.15
N LEU A 60 -14.36 -10.17 -2.56
CA LEU A 60 -14.13 -10.05 -1.12
C LEU A 60 -13.99 -8.58 -0.69
N ALA A 61 -13.31 -7.75 -1.48
CA ALA A 61 -13.13 -6.33 -1.18
C ALA A 61 -14.46 -5.58 -1.20
N ALA A 62 -15.38 -5.94 -2.09
CA ALA A 62 -16.72 -5.35 -2.17
C ALA A 62 -17.53 -5.59 -0.88
N GLU A 63 -17.38 -6.76 -0.25
CA GLU A 63 -18.05 -7.12 1.00
C GLU A 63 -17.47 -6.42 2.24
N VAL A 64 -16.21 -5.98 2.19
CA VAL A 64 -15.56 -5.28 3.32
C VAL A 64 -16.18 -3.89 3.50
N LYS A 65 -16.83 -3.67 4.64
CA LYS A 65 -17.38 -2.37 5.02
C LYS A 65 -16.26 -1.39 5.42
N PRO A 66 -16.44 -0.07 5.18
CA PRO A 66 -15.57 0.95 5.76
C PRO A 66 -15.47 0.78 7.28
N VAL A 67 -14.24 0.80 7.79
CA VAL A 67 -13.96 0.77 9.24
C VAL A 67 -14.02 2.18 9.83
N ARG A 68 -13.75 3.19 9.01
CA ARG A 68 -13.82 4.62 9.34
C ARG A 68 -14.26 5.41 8.08
N ASP A 69 -14.87 6.57 8.28
CA ASP A 69 -15.04 7.57 7.20
C ASP A 69 -14.09 8.75 7.43
N VAL A 70 -12.90 8.70 6.84
CA VAL A 70 -11.90 9.80 6.95
C VAL A 70 -12.39 11.07 6.22
N ARG A 71 -13.31 10.93 5.27
CA ARG A 71 -13.82 12.05 4.47
C ARG A 71 -14.87 12.87 5.21
N GLY A 72 -15.49 12.31 6.26
CA GLY A 72 -16.59 12.95 6.98
C GLY A 72 -17.75 13.37 6.08
N GLY A 73 -18.06 12.59 5.04
CA GLY A 73 -19.07 12.94 4.03
C GLY A 73 -18.72 14.10 3.08
N HIS A 74 -17.53 14.70 3.17
CA HIS A 74 -17.14 15.84 2.34
C HIS A 74 -16.62 15.46 0.94
N LEU A 75 -16.45 14.16 0.66
CA LEU A 75 -15.91 13.67 -0.61
C LEU A 75 -16.59 12.35 -1.00
N ALA A 76 -17.08 12.26 -2.23
CA ALA A 76 -17.69 11.03 -2.75
C ALA A 76 -16.62 9.98 -3.15
N HIS A 77 -15.48 10.45 -3.65
CA HIS A 77 -14.42 9.58 -4.18
C HIS A 77 -13.85 8.63 -3.11
N ALA A 78 -13.48 7.42 -3.51
CA ALA A 78 -12.85 6.42 -2.64
C ALA A 78 -11.38 6.76 -2.33
N LEU A 79 -11.03 6.86 -1.06
CA LEU A 79 -9.66 7.18 -0.63
C LEU A 79 -8.70 6.02 -0.92
N THR A 80 -7.74 6.26 -1.81
CA THR A 80 -6.78 5.25 -2.28
C THR A 80 -5.35 5.72 -2.07
N ALA A 81 -4.67 5.17 -1.06
CA ALA A 81 -3.24 5.38 -0.91
C ALA A 81 -2.49 4.56 -1.95
N VAL A 82 -1.48 5.17 -2.59
CA VAL A 82 -0.62 4.50 -3.57
C VAL A 82 0.83 4.61 -3.15
N ASP A 83 1.50 3.47 -3.11
CA ASP A 83 2.93 3.40 -2.79
C ASP A 83 3.53 2.09 -3.30
N GLY A 84 4.86 2.08 -3.44
CA GLY A 84 5.64 0.95 -3.88
C GLY A 84 6.51 0.37 -2.78
N SER A 85 6.63 -0.95 -2.74
CA SER A 85 7.45 -1.62 -1.74
C SER A 85 8.29 -2.73 -2.35
N VAL A 86 9.59 -2.72 -2.07
CA VAL A 86 10.52 -3.72 -2.58
C VAL A 86 10.62 -4.92 -1.63
N VAL A 87 10.43 -6.12 -2.17
CA VAL A 87 10.75 -7.39 -1.54
C VAL A 87 12.07 -7.89 -2.14
N LYS A 88 13.07 -8.11 -1.29
CA LYS A 88 14.39 -8.59 -1.71
C LYS A 88 14.30 -10.08 -2.03
N THR A 89 14.94 -10.50 -3.12
CA THR A 89 15.18 -11.92 -3.43
C THR A 89 16.65 -12.24 -3.30
N LEU A 90 16.98 -13.51 -3.06
CA LEU A 90 18.34 -14.00 -3.22
C LEU A 90 18.60 -14.26 -4.71
N LYS A 91 19.78 -13.89 -5.20
CA LYS A 91 20.24 -14.30 -6.54
C LYS A 91 20.78 -15.71 -6.51
N THR A 92 20.68 -16.39 -7.64
CA THR A 92 21.58 -17.52 -7.90
C THR A 92 23.03 -17.02 -7.94
N ILE A 93 24.00 -17.89 -7.64
CA ILE A 93 25.43 -17.54 -7.66
C ILE A 93 25.83 -16.94 -9.03
N ALA A 94 25.26 -17.44 -10.11
CA ALA A 94 25.48 -16.93 -11.47
C ALA A 94 24.99 -15.48 -11.63
N GLU A 95 23.76 -15.17 -11.25
CA GLU A 95 23.22 -13.80 -11.38
C GLU A 95 23.94 -12.80 -10.45
N ALA A 96 24.45 -13.26 -9.31
CA ALA A 96 25.25 -12.44 -8.39
C ALA A 96 26.61 -12.08 -9.00
N ALA A 97 27.21 -12.98 -9.80
CA ALA A 97 28.50 -12.75 -10.44
C ALA A 97 28.47 -11.72 -11.58
N PHE A 98 27.32 -11.51 -12.24
CA PHE A 98 27.20 -10.66 -13.43
C PHE A 98 26.45 -9.34 -13.22
N MET A 99 25.99 -9.03 -12.00
CA MET A 99 25.18 -7.85 -11.72
C MET A 99 25.65 -7.16 -10.44
N ASN A 100 26.65 -6.30 -10.62
CA ASN A 100 27.13 -5.38 -9.59
C ASN A 100 26.33 -4.08 -9.66
N ASP A 101 25.85 -3.59 -8.52
CA ASP A 101 25.38 -2.22 -8.37
C ASP A 101 26.57 -1.24 -8.28
N LYS A 102 26.27 0.07 -8.28
CA LYS A 102 27.29 1.14 -8.23
C LYS A 102 28.19 1.12 -6.98
N ASN A 103 27.83 0.34 -5.96
CA ASN A 103 28.55 0.17 -4.70
C ASN A 103 29.06 -1.28 -4.52
N GLY A 104 29.05 -2.12 -5.55
CA GLY A 104 29.47 -3.52 -5.48
C GLY A 104 28.50 -4.45 -4.75
N GLY A 105 27.30 -3.98 -4.42
CA GLY A 105 26.19 -4.80 -3.90
C GLY A 105 25.39 -5.42 -5.04
N SER A 106 24.67 -6.50 -4.77
CA SER A 106 23.74 -7.08 -5.75
C SER A 106 22.30 -6.82 -5.29
N HIS A 107 21.59 -5.92 -5.97
CA HIS A 107 20.17 -5.68 -5.71
C HIS A 107 19.30 -6.57 -6.62
N SER A 108 18.90 -7.75 -6.12
CA SER A 108 17.76 -8.49 -6.66
C SER A 108 16.52 -8.27 -5.80
N GLY A 109 15.43 -7.91 -6.44
CA GLY A 109 14.15 -7.79 -5.77
C GLY A 109 13.01 -7.50 -6.73
N TRP A 110 11.82 -7.54 -6.18
CA TRP A 110 10.58 -7.24 -6.87
C TRP A 110 9.90 -6.08 -6.19
N ARG A 111 9.28 -5.21 -6.99
CA ARG A 111 8.50 -4.08 -6.50
C ARG A 111 7.02 -4.44 -6.54
N LEU A 112 6.36 -4.18 -5.43
CA LEU A 112 4.91 -4.32 -5.27
C LEU A 112 4.30 -2.92 -5.34
N HIS A 113 3.67 -2.60 -6.47
CA HIS A 113 2.91 -1.36 -6.66
C HIS A 113 1.52 -1.58 -6.08
N THR A 114 1.19 -0.88 -5.00
CA THR A 114 0.01 -1.21 -4.18
C THR A 114 -0.99 -0.07 -4.16
N HIS A 115 -2.27 -0.40 -4.38
CA HIS A 115 -3.39 0.47 -4.06
C HIS A 115 -4.03 -0.03 -2.76
N PHE A 116 -4.19 0.88 -1.80
CA PHE A 116 -4.71 0.57 -0.48
C PHE A 116 -5.92 1.45 -0.18
N ALA A 117 -7.06 0.81 0.11
CA ALA A 117 -8.29 1.51 0.47
C ALA A 117 -8.20 1.97 1.93
N ILE A 118 -8.06 3.28 2.14
CA ILE A 118 -7.80 3.86 3.46
C ILE A 118 -8.97 3.57 4.42
N ASP A 119 -10.20 3.87 4.02
CA ASP A 119 -11.39 3.70 4.87
C ASP A 119 -11.63 2.23 5.26
N ARG A 120 -11.32 1.30 4.36
CA ARG A 120 -11.52 -0.14 4.56
C ARG A 120 -10.32 -0.85 5.20
N HIS A 121 -9.17 -0.17 5.32
CA HIS A 121 -7.92 -0.72 5.85
C HIS A 121 -7.45 -2.02 5.17
N VAL A 122 -7.66 -2.15 3.85
CA VAL A 122 -7.28 -3.34 3.08
C VAL A 122 -6.61 -2.97 1.75
N PRO A 123 -5.62 -3.76 1.29
CA PRO A 123 -5.10 -3.62 -0.06
C PRO A 123 -6.17 -4.06 -1.07
N THR A 124 -6.35 -3.30 -2.14
CA THR A 124 -7.31 -3.61 -3.21
C THR A 124 -6.62 -4.07 -4.49
N ARG A 125 -5.36 -3.65 -4.71
CA ARG A 125 -4.57 -4.02 -5.87
C ARG A 125 -3.09 -4.10 -5.51
N ILE A 126 -2.41 -5.13 -6.02
CA ILE A 126 -0.94 -5.20 -6.01
C ILE A 126 -0.47 -5.66 -7.38
N GLU A 127 0.39 -4.88 -8.03
CA GLU A 127 1.08 -5.29 -9.25
C GLU A 127 2.56 -5.50 -8.99
N VAL A 128 3.12 -6.53 -9.60
CA VAL A 128 4.53 -6.89 -9.44
C VAL A 128 5.33 -6.40 -10.64
N SER A 129 6.51 -5.85 -10.39
CA SER A 129 7.51 -5.54 -11.43
C SER A 129 8.92 -5.81 -10.92
N ALA A 130 9.91 -5.77 -11.82
CA ALA A 130 11.31 -5.72 -11.41
C ALA A 130 11.56 -4.56 -10.43
N ALA A 131 12.56 -4.69 -9.54
CA ALA A 131 12.84 -3.69 -8.51
C ALA A 131 13.22 -2.30 -9.03
N ALA A 132 13.73 -2.20 -10.26
CA ALA A 132 14.16 -0.95 -10.88
C ALA A 132 12.98 0.03 -11.02
N ASN A 133 13.16 1.27 -10.54
CA ASN A 133 12.19 2.35 -10.68
C ASN A 133 12.54 3.22 -11.91
N SER A 134 12.32 2.69 -13.11
CA SER A 134 12.62 3.41 -14.34
C SER A 134 11.78 2.90 -15.52
N GLY A 135 11.62 3.75 -16.54
CA GLY A 135 10.86 3.43 -17.75
C GLY A 135 9.44 2.99 -17.41
N HIS A 136 8.99 1.87 -17.97
CA HIS A 136 7.67 1.30 -17.72
C HIS A 136 7.46 0.84 -16.26
N ASN A 137 8.53 0.57 -15.51
CA ASN A 137 8.46 0.15 -14.10
C ASN A 137 8.47 1.33 -13.12
N ASP A 138 8.55 2.56 -13.62
CA ASP A 138 8.43 3.75 -12.78
C ASP A 138 7.05 3.80 -12.12
N GLU A 139 7.02 4.01 -10.81
CA GLU A 139 5.80 4.04 -10.00
C GLU A 139 4.72 5.00 -10.55
N LYS A 140 5.12 6.13 -11.16
CA LYS A 140 4.15 7.10 -11.73
C LYS A 140 3.52 6.55 -12.99
N ASN A 141 4.28 5.83 -13.80
CA ASN A 141 3.77 5.17 -15.01
C ASN A 141 2.87 3.99 -14.66
N ARG A 142 3.19 3.25 -13.58
CA ARG A 142 2.33 2.17 -13.09
C ARG A 142 1.02 2.70 -12.53
N LEU A 143 1.06 3.78 -11.74
CA LEU A 143 -0.15 4.46 -11.30
C LEU A 143 -0.97 4.97 -12.50
N ARG A 144 -0.34 5.63 -13.47
CA ARG A 144 -1.02 6.11 -14.69
C ARG A 144 -1.76 5.00 -15.43
N ALA A 145 -1.16 3.82 -15.56
CA ALA A 145 -1.77 2.67 -16.23
C ALA A 145 -2.92 2.03 -15.42
N ALA A 146 -2.99 2.30 -14.11
CA ALA A 146 -3.95 1.72 -13.18
C ALA A 146 -4.96 2.75 -12.64
N LEU A 147 -5.11 3.91 -13.29
CA LEU A 147 -6.10 4.90 -12.91
C LEU A 147 -7.52 4.36 -13.10
N GLN A 148 -8.38 4.69 -12.16
CA GLN A 148 -9.80 4.35 -12.11
C GLN A 148 -10.59 5.63 -11.79
N SER A 149 -11.83 5.72 -12.26
CA SER A 149 -12.73 6.83 -11.92
C SER A 149 -13.21 6.77 -10.48
N ASP A 150 -13.67 7.89 -9.93
CA ASP A 150 -14.29 7.93 -8.59
C ASP A 150 -13.30 7.61 -7.44
N HIS A 151 -12.01 7.81 -7.66
CA HIS A 151 -10.95 7.66 -6.66
C HIS A 151 -10.38 9.02 -6.24
N CYS A 152 -9.92 9.09 -4.99
CA CYS A 152 -9.06 10.15 -4.51
C CYS A 152 -7.71 9.54 -4.14
N TYR A 153 -6.72 9.73 -5.02
CA TYR A 153 -5.38 9.18 -4.86
C TYR A 153 -4.58 9.98 -3.84
N VAL A 154 -4.15 9.33 -2.76
CA VAL A 154 -3.35 9.94 -1.69
C VAL A 154 -1.88 9.56 -1.90
N LEU A 155 -1.07 10.55 -2.26
CA LEU A 155 0.23 10.37 -2.91
C LEU A 155 1.38 11.04 -2.15
N ASP A 156 2.54 10.39 -2.04
CA ASP A 156 3.75 11.02 -1.51
C ASP A 156 4.45 11.92 -2.56
N ARG A 157 5.41 12.73 -2.11
CA ARG A 157 6.19 13.69 -2.91
C ARG A 157 6.87 13.13 -4.15
N TRP A 158 7.10 11.81 -4.21
CA TRP A 158 7.66 11.17 -5.39
C TRP A 158 6.72 11.26 -6.60
N TYR A 159 5.41 11.18 -6.36
CA TYR A 159 4.36 11.24 -7.35
C TYR A 159 3.95 12.67 -7.75
N ALA A 160 4.59 13.70 -7.18
CA ALA A 160 4.33 15.09 -7.54
C ALA A 160 4.82 15.37 -8.98
N GLN A 161 3.96 15.11 -9.97
CA GLN A 161 4.16 15.34 -11.39
C GLN A 161 2.86 15.94 -11.97
N PHE A 162 2.96 17.11 -12.59
CA PHE A 162 1.80 17.84 -13.10
C PHE A 162 1.02 17.05 -14.17
N THR A 163 1.72 16.38 -15.08
CA THR A 163 1.06 15.55 -16.10
C THR A 163 0.29 14.38 -15.48
N LEU A 164 0.83 13.72 -14.45
CA LEU A 164 0.11 12.67 -13.71
C LEU A 164 -1.15 13.21 -13.02
N TRP A 165 -1.10 14.42 -12.47
CA TRP A 165 -2.30 15.04 -11.88
C TRP A 165 -3.36 15.33 -12.94
N ASN A 166 -2.96 15.77 -14.13
CA ASN A 166 -3.87 15.95 -15.26
C ASN A 166 -4.51 14.61 -15.66
N ASP A 167 -3.73 13.52 -15.72
CA ASP A 167 -4.24 12.19 -16.03
C ASP A 167 -5.26 11.70 -14.98
N ILE A 168 -5.00 11.97 -13.69
CA ILE A 168 -5.93 11.64 -12.58
C ILE A 168 -7.25 12.39 -12.74
N VAL A 169 -7.18 13.70 -13.00
CA VAL A 169 -8.39 14.53 -13.19
C VAL A 169 -9.15 14.11 -14.46
N ALA A 170 -8.43 13.82 -15.55
CA ALA A 170 -9.03 13.34 -16.80
C ALA A 170 -9.72 11.97 -16.62
N ALA A 171 -9.26 11.13 -15.70
CA ALA A 171 -9.90 9.87 -15.35
C ALA A 171 -11.17 10.03 -14.47
N GLY A 172 -11.60 11.26 -14.16
CA GLY A 172 -12.75 11.51 -13.27
C GLY A 172 -12.41 11.29 -11.80
N SER A 173 -11.14 11.47 -11.43
CA SER A 173 -10.62 11.23 -10.08
C SER A 173 -9.93 12.47 -9.52
N SER A 174 -9.64 12.43 -8.22
CA SER A 174 -8.99 13.52 -7.49
C SER A 174 -7.69 13.04 -6.87
N TYR A 175 -6.87 13.97 -6.40
CA TYR A 175 -5.63 13.64 -5.71
C TYR A 175 -5.41 14.51 -4.48
N VAL A 176 -4.73 13.94 -3.50
CA VAL A 176 -4.14 14.62 -2.36
C VAL A 176 -2.67 14.23 -2.33
N CYS A 177 -1.81 15.10 -2.84
CA CYS A 177 -0.40 14.79 -3.09
C CYS A 177 0.50 15.69 -2.25
N ARG A 178 1.44 15.11 -1.50
CA ARG A 178 2.52 15.92 -0.92
C ARG A 178 3.38 16.49 -2.04
N ILE A 179 3.77 17.74 -1.92
CA ILE A 179 4.75 18.38 -2.81
C ILE A 179 6.06 18.66 -2.07
N ARG A 180 7.09 19.05 -2.81
CA ARG A 180 8.43 19.27 -2.25
C ARG A 180 8.48 20.61 -1.52
N ASP A 181 9.38 20.68 -0.55
CA ASP A 181 9.58 21.90 0.26
C ASP A 181 10.06 23.09 -0.59
N ASN A 182 10.73 22.80 -1.71
CA ASN A 182 11.20 23.78 -2.69
C ASN A 182 10.25 24.01 -3.87
N SER A 183 8.99 23.55 -3.79
CA SER A 183 7.99 23.87 -4.81
C SER A 183 7.77 25.38 -4.89
N ASN A 184 7.75 25.94 -6.10
CA ASN A 184 7.46 27.36 -6.31
C ASN A 184 5.97 27.61 -6.10
N LEU A 185 5.64 28.35 -5.04
CA LEU A 185 4.27 28.69 -4.62
C LEU A 185 4.00 30.21 -4.72
N ASN A 186 4.79 30.94 -5.50
CA ASN A 186 4.73 32.41 -5.53
C ASN A 186 3.52 32.95 -6.31
N ALA A 187 2.99 32.18 -7.27
CA ALA A 187 1.84 32.56 -8.07
C ALA A 187 0.52 32.21 -7.35
N VAL A 188 0.29 32.87 -6.20
CA VAL A 188 -0.96 32.76 -5.45
C VAL A 188 -2.07 33.50 -6.20
N ILE A 189 -3.16 32.79 -6.49
CA ILE A 189 -4.37 33.34 -7.12
C ILE A 189 -5.33 33.82 -6.05
N GLU A 190 -5.49 33.03 -4.99
CA GLU A 190 -6.45 33.28 -3.91
C GLU A 190 -5.89 32.73 -2.61
N GLU A 191 -5.91 33.54 -1.55
CA GLU A 191 -5.62 33.10 -0.19
C GLU A 191 -6.95 32.86 0.54
N ARG A 192 -7.14 31.66 1.07
CA ARG A 192 -8.37 31.24 1.72
C ARG A 192 -8.24 31.41 3.23
N PRO A 193 -9.28 31.88 3.92
CA PRO A 193 -9.24 32.00 5.37
C PRO A 193 -9.12 30.61 6.02
N VAL A 194 -8.21 30.50 6.99
CA VAL A 194 -8.09 29.29 7.81
C VAL A 194 -9.13 29.34 8.92
N SER A 195 -10.08 28.39 8.92
CA SER A 195 -11.11 28.28 9.95
C SER A 195 -10.51 27.88 11.31
N ALA A 196 -11.25 28.08 12.40
CA ALA A 196 -10.84 27.63 13.73
C ALA A 196 -10.63 26.10 13.79
N THR A 197 -11.46 25.33 13.07
CA THR A 197 -11.33 23.87 12.95
C THR A 197 -10.07 23.47 12.20
N ALA A 198 -9.74 24.16 11.11
CA ALA A 198 -8.51 23.96 10.35
C ALA A 198 -7.27 24.30 11.19
N ALA A 199 -7.28 25.41 11.92
CA ALA A 199 -6.19 25.78 12.81
C ALA A 199 -5.97 24.75 13.93
N ALA A 200 -7.05 24.20 14.50
CA ALA A 200 -6.97 23.12 15.48
C ALA A 200 -6.41 21.80 14.90
N ALA A 201 -6.57 21.59 13.59
CA ALA A 201 -5.98 20.48 12.84
C ALA A 201 -4.57 20.81 12.29
N ASP A 202 -3.88 21.79 12.88
CA ASP A 202 -2.52 22.22 12.51
C ASP A 202 -2.39 22.82 11.09
N VAL A 203 -3.50 23.23 10.46
CA VAL A 203 -3.45 23.96 9.18
C VAL A 203 -2.93 25.38 9.41
N LEU A 204 -1.87 25.73 8.70
CA LEU A 204 -1.20 27.03 8.78
C LEU A 204 -1.68 27.99 7.69
N ARG A 205 -1.85 27.49 6.46
CA ARG A 205 -2.25 28.26 5.29
C ARG A 205 -3.05 27.41 4.33
N ASP A 206 -3.98 28.03 3.63
CA ASP A 206 -4.80 27.43 2.59
C ASP A 206 -4.92 28.42 1.43
N PHE A 207 -4.50 28.04 0.23
CA PHE A 207 -4.48 28.97 -0.91
C PHE A 207 -4.50 28.23 -2.24
N ILE A 208 -5.01 28.91 -3.27
CA ILE A 208 -5.04 28.43 -4.65
C ILE A 208 -3.86 29.05 -5.40
N VAL A 209 -3.12 28.21 -6.12
CA VAL A 209 -1.90 28.59 -6.85
C VAL A 209 -1.94 28.19 -8.31
N ASP A 210 -1.28 28.98 -9.16
CA ASP A 210 -0.91 28.56 -10.51
C ASP A 210 0.48 27.92 -10.46
N LEU A 211 0.54 26.58 -10.49
CA LEU A 211 1.80 25.85 -10.44
C LEU A 211 2.40 25.70 -11.83
N GLY A 212 3.72 25.89 -11.92
CA GLY A 212 4.44 25.64 -13.17
C GLY A 212 4.29 26.77 -14.20
N ALA A 213 4.11 28.02 -13.78
CA ALA A 213 4.07 29.17 -14.68
C ALA A 213 5.31 29.29 -15.62
N ALA A 214 6.47 28.78 -15.19
CA ALA A 214 7.69 28.72 -16.00
C ALA A 214 7.78 27.49 -16.92
N LYS A 215 6.79 26.60 -16.89
CA LYS A 215 6.69 25.39 -17.73
C LYS A 215 5.80 25.65 -18.94
N LYS A 216 5.91 24.78 -19.94
CA LYS A 216 5.01 24.82 -21.10
C LYS A 216 3.57 24.50 -20.66
N PRO A 217 2.54 25.02 -21.37
CA PRO A 217 1.15 24.80 -21.00
C PRO A 217 0.72 23.33 -20.88
N ASP A 218 1.31 22.44 -21.68
CA ASP A 218 1.08 20.99 -21.67
C ASP A 218 1.79 20.25 -20.53
N GLU A 219 2.80 20.88 -19.91
CA GLU A 219 3.57 20.33 -18.79
C GLU A 219 3.09 20.81 -17.41
N ARG A 220 2.12 21.71 -17.34
CA ARG A 220 1.55 22.26 -16.09
C ARG A 220 0.16 21.69 -15.78
N PRO A 221 -0.36 21.86 -14.55
CA PRO A 221 -1.72 21.44 -14.23
C PRO A 221 -2.74 22.16 -15.13
N ALA A 222 -3.69 21.42 -15.68
CA ALA A 222 -4.76 21.96 -16.54
C ALA A 222 -5.96 22.49 -15.74
N HIS A 223 -5.90 22.38 -14.40
CA HIS A 223 -6.93 22.74 -13.44
C HIS A 223 -6.35 23.60 -12.31
N ARG A 224 -7.21 24.27 -11.53
CA ARG A 224 -6.79 25.00 -10.33
C ARG A 224 -6.21 24.04 -9.30
N VAL A 225 -5.03 24.38 -8.76
CA VAL A 225 -4.41 23.61 -7.69
C VAL A 225 -4.54 24.37 -6.38
N ARG A 226 -5.13 23.73 -5.38
CA ARG A 226 -5.13 24.20 -4.00
C ARG A 226 -3.95 23.61 -3.26
N VAL A 227 -3.29 24.43 -2.45
CA VAL A 227 -2.19 24.02 -1.58
C VAL A 227 -2.53 24.36 -0.14
N ILE A 228 -2.40 23.35 0.73
CA ILE A 228 -2.58 23.47 2.17
C ILE A 228 -1.23 23.23 2.85
N LEU A 229 -0.87 24.12 3.77
CA LEU A 229 0.30 23.96 4.63
C LEU A 229 -0.14 23.45 5.99
N VAL A 230 0.37 22.30 6.40
CA VAL A 230 0.05 21.67 7.68
C VAL A 230 1.31 21.60 8.52
N LYS A 231 1.24 22.06 9.77
CA LYS A 231 2.33 21.95 10.73
C LYS A 231 2.51 20.48 11.08
N THR A 232 3.76 20.04 11.13
CA THR A 232 4.13 18.67 11.51
C THR A 232 5.29 18.72 12.47
N THR A 233 5.49 17.63 13.22
CA THR A 233 6.71 17.51 14.04
C THR A 233 7.91 17.34 13.10
N PRO A 234 8.93 18.23 13.15
CA PRO A 234 10.12 18.09 12.33
C PRO A 234 10.78 16.75 12.62
N HIS A 235 11.02 15.95 11.58
CA HIS A 235 11.74 14.69 11.75
C HIS A 235 13.25 14.97 11.83
N THR A 236 13.76 15.26 13.02
CA THR A 236 15.20 15.39 13.27
C THR A 236 15.88 14.03 13.11
N LYS A 237 16.63 13.81 12.02
CA LYS A 237 17.34 12.53 11.83
C LYS A 237 18.51 12.41 12.82
N ARG A 238 18.37 11.55 13.82
CA ARG A 238 19.49 11.01 14.61
C ARG A 238 20.12 9.84 13.83
N GLY A 239 21.00 10.15 12.89
CA GLY A 239 21.82 9.15 12.19
C GLY A 239 21.49 8.95 10.69
N GLY A 240 22.54 8.94 9.87
CA GLY A 240 22.50 8.64 8.44
C GLY A 240 23.93 8.62 7.89
N ARG A 241 24.25 7.61 7.07
CA ARG A 241 25.57 7.49 6.40
C ARG A 241 25.75 8.69 5.45
N LYS A 242 26.87 9.42 5.56
CA LYS A 242 27.22 10.49 4.60
C LYS A 242 27.16 9.92 3.18
N GLY A 243 26.31 10.50 2.33
CA GLY A 243 26.34 10.25 0.87
C GLY A 243 25.21 9.41 0.24
N GLY A 244 24.19 8.95 0.98
CA GLY A 244 23.07 8.19 0.37
C GLY A 244 21.75 8.91 0.46
N THR A 245 21.16 9.30 -0.70
CA THR A 245 19.74 9.64 -0.97
C THR A 245 18.92 10.22 0.21
N ALA A 246 19.55 11.06 1.02
CA ALA A 246 18.94 11.65 2.19
C ALA A 246 18.21 12.90 1.72
N GLY A 247 16.89 12.79 1.57
CA GLY A 247 16.05 13.98 1.36
C GLY A 247 16.32 15.03 2.45
N PRO A 248 16.14 16.32 2.13
CA PRO A 248 16.46 17.42 3.04
C PRO A 248 15.72 17.27 4.38
N PRO A 249 16.27 17.84 5.47
CA PRO A 249 15.53 17.95 6.73
C PRO A 249 14.20 18.68 6.45
N SER A 250 13.10 18.10 6.93
CA SER A 250 11.80 18.75 6.83
C SER A 250 11.81 20.01 7.70
N ASP A 251 11.30 21.11 7.15
CA ASP A 251 11.11 22.39 7.83
C ASP A 251 9.96 22.38 8.85
N GLY A 252 9.40 21.20 9.16
CA GLY A 252 8.24 21.06 10.02
C GLY A 252 6.92 21.41 9.33
N VAL A 253 6.92 21.71 8.02
CA VAL A 253 5.71 22.05 7.28
C VAL A 253 5.49 21.08 6.13
N LEU A 254 4.35 20.42 6.17
CA LEU A 254 3.89 19.60 5.07
C LEU A 254 3.10 20.45 4.07
N ARG A 255 3.47 20.35 2.79
CA ARG A 255 2.78 21.00 1.68
C ARG A 255 1.95 19.96 0.94
N ILE A 256 0.63 20.11 0.93
CA ILE A 256 -0.30 19.19 0.29
C ILE A 256 -0.96 19.92 -0.88
N ALA A 257 -0.81 19.40 -2.10
CA ALA A 257 -1.49 19.88 -3.30
C ALA A 257 -2.69 18.99 -3.64
N THR A 258 -3.78 19.60 -4.08
CA THR A 258 -5.01 18.90 -4.46
C THR A 258 -5.82 19.68 -5.49
N ASN A 259 -6.65 18.97 -6.26
CA ASN A 259 -7.72 19.54 -7.09
C ASN A 259 -9.05 19.73 -6.33
N LEU A 260 -9.12 19.34 -5.04
CA LEU A 260 -10.31 19.44 -4.21
C LEU A 260 -10.49 20.87 -3.65
N LEU A 261 -11.32 21.67 -4.33
CA LEU A 261 -11.57 23.05 -3.93
C LEU A 261 -12.65 23.17 -2.84
N ASP A 262 -13.63 22.27 -2.80
CA ASP A 262 -14.80 22.39 -1.92
C ASP A 262 -14.67 21.61 -0.60
N VAL A 263 -13.63 20.79 -0.46
CA VAL A 263 -13.40 19.98 0.74
C VAL A 263 -12.74 20.84 1.85
N PRO A 264 -13.16 20.78 3.12
CA PRO A 264 -12.49 21.54 4.19
C PRO A 264 -10.99 21.22 4.33
N ALA A 265 -10.19 22.21 4.74
CA ALA A 265 -8.73 22.08 4.79
C ALA A 265 -8.27 21.04 5.82
N GLU A 266 -8.96 20.99 6.97
CA GLU A 266 -8.79 19.97 8.03
C GLU A 266 -9.05 18.55 7.51
N VAL A 267 -10.03 18.36 6.63
CA VAL A 267 -10.34 17.06 6.04
C VAL A 267 -9.24 16.64 5.08
N ILE A 268 -8.72 17.55 4.25
CA ILE A 268 -7.59 17.25 3.36
C ILE A 268 -6.33 16.91 4.17
N ALA A 269 -6.08 17.63 5.26
CA ALA A 269 -4.99 17.33 6.19
C ALA A 269 -5.14 15.93 6.81
N ASP A 270 -6.35 15.56 7.24
CA ASP A 270 -6.62 14.24 7.83
C ASP A 270 -6.56 13.09 6.80
N ILE A 271 -7.07 13.31 5.57
CA ILE A 271 -6.89 12.38 4.45
C ILE A 271 -5.41 12.08 4.24
N TYR A 272 -4.57 13.11 4.19
CA TYR A 272 -3.14 12.90 3.99
C TYR A 272 -2.47 12.24 5.21
N ARG A 273 -2.90 12.57 6.44
CA ARG A 273 -2.42 11.90 7.67
C ARG A 273 -2.62 10.39 7.60
N HIS A 274 -3.73 9.94 7.04
CA HIS A 274 -4.04 8.53 6.85
C HIS A 274 -3.30 7.86 5.69
N ARG A 275 -2.49 8.58 4.89
CA ARG A 275 -1.61 7.98 3.87
C ARG A 275 -0.67 6.94 4.49
N TRP A 276 -0.19 7.17 5.72
CA TRP A 276 0.75 6.27 6.42
C TRP A 276 0.18 4.83 6.54
N THR A 277 -1.14 4.64 6.48
CA THR A 277 -1.77 3.31 6.57
C THR A 277 -1.19 2.30 5.57
N ILE A 278 -0.80 2.71 4.36
CA ILE A 278 -0.15 1.83 3.38
C ILE A 278 1.23 1.34 3.84
N GLU A 279 1.97 2.16 4.59
CA GLU A 279 3.27 1.76 5.18
C GLU A 279 3.06 0.74 6.30
N LEU A 280 2.00 0.89 7.11
CA LEU A 280 1.61 -0.11 8.11
C LEU A 280 1.23 -1.41 7.43
N PHE A 281 0.50 -1.34 6.32
CA PHE A 281 0.19 -2.52 5.51
C PHE A 281 1.48 -3.19 5.00
N PHE A 282 2.45 -2.46 4.46
CA PHE A 282 3.71 -3.09 4.03
C PHE A 282 4.47 -3.75 5.18
N ARG A 283 4.43 -3.16 6.37
CA ARG A 283 5.01 -3.78 7.57
C ARG A 283 4.27 -5.08 7.92
N PHE A 284 2.93 -5.07 7.90
CA PHE A 284 2.09 -6.24 8.13
C PHE A 284 2.37 -7.34 7.08
N PHE A 285 2.34 -6.98 5.79
CA PHE A 285 2.62 -7.86 4.67
C PHE A 285 4.00 -8.53 4.79
N LYS A 286 5.07 -7.77 5.05
CA LYS A 286 6.43 -8.32 5.08
C LYS A 286 6.70 -9.13 6.34
N HIS A 287 6.28 -8.64 7.50
CA HIS A 287 6.72 -9.17 8.78
C HIS A 287 5.70 -10.09 9.45
N VAL A 288 4.40 -9.83 9.27
CA VAL A 288 3.34 -10.60 9.91
C VAL A 288 2.90 -11.76 9.03
N LEU A 289 2.59 -11.48 7.75
CA LEU A 289 2.25 -12.53 6.77
C LEU A 289 3.47 -13.30 6.24
N GLY A 290 4.69 -12.96 6.65
CA GLY A 290 5.90 -13.66 6.24
C GLY A 290 6.33 -13.44 4.79
N CYS A 291 5.72 -12.51 4.05
CA CYS A 291 6.02 -12.25 2.64
C CYS A 291 7.36 -11.55 2.37
N ARG A 292 8.25 -11.47 3.39
CA ARG A 292 9.67 -11.22 3.17
C ARG A 292 10.36 -12.41 2.52
N HIS A 293 9.87 -13.62 2.78
CA HIS A 293 10.33 -14.85 2.16
C HIS A 293 9.40 -15.20 1.00
N LEU A 294 9.92 -15.17 -0.23
CA LEU A 294 9.16 -15.56 -1.41
C LEU A 294 9.21 -17.08 -1.59
N LEU A 295 8.05 -17.69 -1.85
CA LEU A 295 7.94 -19.11 -2.16
C LEU A 295 8.47 -19.44 -3.56
N SER A 296 8.51 -18.45 -4.45
CA SER A 296 9.00 -18.56 -5.82
C SER A 296 9.81 -17.31 -6.19
N THR A 297 10.79 -17.49 -7.08
CA THR A 297 11.51 -16.38 -7.73
C THR A 297 10.88 -15.99 -9.09
N HIS A 298 9.91 -16.77 -9.56
CA HIS A 298 9.18 -16.51 -10.81
C HIS A 298 8.13 -15.39 -10.60
N PRO A 299 8.02 -14.39 -11.50
CA PRO A 299 7.09 -13.27 -11.35
C PRO A 299 5.65 -13.70 -11.04
N LYS A 300 5.11 -14.68 -11.78
CA LYS A 300 3.75 -15.21 -11.51
C LYS A 300 3.61 -15.80 -10.10
N GLY A 301 4.63 -16.49 -9.59
CA GLY A 301 4.60 -17.06 -8.24
C GLY A 301 4.60 -15.98 -7.15
N ILE A 302 5.28 -14.87 -7.41
CA ILE A 302 5.31 -13.70 -6.52
C ILE A 302 3.95 -13.00 -6.54
N GLU A 303 3.34 -12.84 -7.71
CA GLU A 303 1.97 -12.33 -7.84
C GLU A 303 0.96 -13.20 -7.10
N ILE A 304 1.01 -14.53 -7.26
CA ILE A 304 0.14 -15.46 -6.53
C ILE A 304 0.30 -15.28 -5.01
N GLN A 305 1.54 -15.18 -4.52
CA GLN A 305 1.79 -14.96 -3.10
C GLN A 305 1.27 -13.60 -2.63
N ALA A 306 1.45 -12.54 -3.42
CA ALA A 306 0.94 -11.21 -3.12
C ALA A 306 -0.60 -11.19 -3.09
N TYR A 307 -1.27 -11.80 -4.07
CA TYR A 307 -2.73 -11.91 -4.11
C TYR A 307 -3.28 -12.76 -2.98
N CYS A 308 -2.65 -13.88 -2.64
CA CYS A 308 -3.03 -14.65 -1.45
C CYS A 308 -2.86 -13.85 -0.15
N ALA A 309 -1.87 -12.96 -0.06
CA ALA A 309 -1.73 -12.06 1.09
C ALA A 309 -2.82 -11.00 1.15
N ILE A 310 -3.27 -10.46 0.00
CA ILE A 310 -4.47 -9.60 -0.07
C ILE A 310 -5.69 -10.38 0.43
N ILE A 311 -5.91 -11.59 -0.09
CA ILE A 311 -7.02 -12.46 0.32
C ILE A 311 -6.96 -12.73 1.82
N ALA A 312 -5.77 -13.03 2.39
CA ALA A 312 -5.62 -13.22 3.83
C ALA A 312 -6.03 -11.97 4.63
N CYS A 313 -5.62 -10.78 4.21
CA CYS A 313 -6.06 -9.52 4.84
C CYS A 313 -7.58 -9.32 4.74
N LEU A 314 -8.17 -9.58 3.57
CA LEU A 314 -9.61 -9.45 3.35
C LEU A 314 -10.39 -10.44 4.21
N LEU A 315 -9.96 -11.71 4.29
CA LEU A 315 -10.58 -12.72 5.14
C LEU A 315 -10.52 -12.35 6.62
N ILE A 316 -9.39 -11.84 7.11
CA ILE A 316 -9.28 -11.33 8.48
C ILE A 316 -10.28 -10.18 8.69
N SER A 317 -10.35 -9.24 7.75
CA SER A 317 -11.24 -8.09 7.85
C SER A 317 -12.72 -8.49 7.83
N LEU A 318 -13.13 -9.36 6.91
CA LEU A 318 -14.49 -9.86 6.78
C LEU A 318 -14.93 -10.65 8.01
N TRP A 319 -14.05 -11.50 8.52
CA TRP A 319 -14.38 -12.38 9.64
C TRP A 319 -14.41 -11.64 10.98
N THR A 320 -13.49 -10.68 11.18
CA THR A 320 -13.42 -9.92 12.43
C THR A 320 -14.27 -8.64 12.42
N GLY A 321 -14.67 -8.16 11.24
CA GLY A 321 -15.26 -6.82 11.06
C GLY A 321 -14.31 -5.67 11.42
N ARG A 322 -13.00 -5.95 11.56
CA ARG A 322 -11.98 -5.01 12.04
C ARG A 322 -10.75 -5.05 11.12
N LYS A 323 -9.93 -3.99 11.17
CA LYS A 323 -8.68 -3.96 10.42
C LYS A 323 -7.76 -5.13 10.84
N PRO A 324 -7.00 -5.75 9.91
CA PRO A 324 -6.00 -6.75 10.26
C PRO A 324 -4.93 -6.19 11.19
N THR A 325 -4.72 -6.82 12.35
CA THR A 325 -3.65 -6.46 13.30
C THR A 325 -2.76 -7.66 13.58
N LEU A 326 -1.55 -7.41 14.11
CA LEU A 326 -0.66 -8.47 14.55
C LEU A 326 -1.33 -9.38 15.60
N ARG A 327 -2.04 -8.80 16.58
CA ARG A 327 -2.68 -9.58 17.65
C ARG A 327 -3.81 -10.45 17.12
N SER A 328 -4.64 -9.93 16.22
CA SER A 328 -5.70 -10.69 15.58
C SER A 328 -5.13 -11.85 14.76
N TYR A 329 -4.05 -11.61 14.01
CA TYR A 329 -3.36 -12.64 13.26
C TYR A 329 -2.76 -13.73 14.16
N GLU A 330 -2.08 -13.34 15.24
CA GLU A 330 -1.51 -14.28 16.23
C GLU A 330 -2.60 -15.16 16.85
N MET A 331 -3.73 -14.55 17.25
CA MET A 331 -4.84 -15.30 17.85
C MET A 331 -5.46 -16.30 16.87
N ILE A 332 -5.62 -15.92 15.59
CA ILE A 332 -6.07 -16.83 14.53
C ILE A 332 -5.09 -18.00 14.35
N CYS A 333 -3.78 -17.72 14.36
CA CYS A 333 -2.75 -18.76 14.25
C CYS A 333 -2.78 -19.71 15.46
N LEU A 334 -2.93 -19.18 16.68
CA LEU A 334 -3.02 -19.97 17.91
C LEU A 334 -4.25 -20.88 17.90
N TYR A 335 -5.39 -20.37 17.45
CA TYR A 335 -6.61 -21.16 17.28
C TYR A 335 -6.42 -22.28 16.25
N PHE A 336 -5.86 -21.97 15.07
CA PHE A 336 -5.59 -23.00 14.06
C PHE A 336 -4.61 -24.07 14.52
N ALA A 337 -3.67 -23.70 15.39
CA ALA A 337 -2.72 -24.62 16.01
C ALA A 337 -3.31 -25.41 17.20
N GLY A 338 -4.52 -25.07 17.66
CA GLY A 338 -5.20 -25.73 18.78
C GLY A 338 -4.76 -25.23 20.16
N TRP A 339 -4.03 -24.11 20.25
CA TRP A 339 -3.62 -23.49 21.51
C TRP A 339 -4.67 -22.55 22.09
N ALA A 340 -5.59 -22.07 21.26
CA ALA A 340 -6.75 -21.29 21.68
C ALA A 340 -8.03 -21.99 21.23
N SER A 341 -9.07 -21.90 22.06
CA SER A 341 -10.43 -22.30 21.72
C SER A 341 -11.10 -21.27 20.80
N LEU A 342 -12.23 -21.66 20.20
CA LEU A 342 -13.05 -20.72 19.42
C LEU A 342 -13.59 -19.60 20.31
N GLU A 343 -13.98 -19.93 21.55
CA GLU A 343 -14.50 -18.96 22.53
C GLU A 343 -13.46 -17.88 22.84
N GLU A 344 -12.22 -18.27 23.18
CA GLU A 344 -11.14 -17.31 23.45
C GLU A 344 -10.84 -16.41 22.24
N LEU A 345 -10.91 -16.95 21.03
CA LEU A 345 -10.70 -16.17 19.80
C LEU A 345 -11.85 -15.19 19.55
N LEU A 346 -13.10 -15.59 19.77
CA LEU A 346 -14.26 -14.70 19.68
C LEU A 346 -14.20 -13.59 20.76
N ASP A 347 -13.78 -13.94 21.97
CA ASP A 347 -13.52 -13.00 23.06
C ASP A 347 -12.41 -12.00 22.74
N HIS A 348 -11.36 -12.44 22.05
CA HIS A 348 -10.34 -11.53 21.56
C HIS A 348 -10.92 -10.53 20.56
N ILE A 349 -11.74 -11.00 19.62
CA ILE A 349 -12.35 -10.16 18.58
C ILE A 349 -13.32 -9.16 19.18
N SER A 350 -14.14 -9.55 20.17
CA SER A 350 -15.08 -8.65 20.84
C SER A 350 -14.37 -7.52 21.61
N LYS A 351 -13.17 -7.78 22.14
CA LYS A 351 -12.31 -6.79 22.82
C LYS A 351 -11.57 -5.86 21.86
N LEU A 352 -11.54 -6.16 20.55
CA LEU A 352 -10.98 -5.22 19.57
C LEU A 352 -11.88 -3.98 19.54
N LYS A 353 -11.36 -2.89 20.12
CA LYS A 353 -12.04 -1.58 20.14
C LYS A 353 -12.57 -1.26 18.75
N SER A 354 -13.84 -0.85 18.66
CA SER A 354 -14.27 0.00 17.56
C SER A 354 -13.42 1.25 17.64
N GLU A 355 -12.60 1.50 16.63
CA GLU A 355 -11.93 2.80 16.51
C GLU A 355 -12.98 3.82 16.03
N GLU A 356 -13.93 4.17 16.90
CA GLU A 356 -14.69 5.41 16.81
C GLU A 356 -13.94 6.46 17.63
N THR A 357 -13.06 7.21 16.98
CA THR A 357 -12.86 8.66 17.18
C THR A 357 -11.98 9.26 16.09
#